data_AF-A0A9D4FTN4-F1
#
_entry.id   AF-A0A9D4FTN4-F1
#
_cell.length_a   1.000
_cell.length_b   1.000
_cell.length_c   1.000
_cell.angle_alpha   90.00
_cell.angle_beta   90.00
_cell.angle_gamma   90.00
#
_symmetry.space_group_name_H-M   'P 1'
#
loop_
_entity.id
_entity.type
_entity.pdbx_description
1 polymer ?
#
loop_
_entity_poly.entity_id
_entity_poly.type
_entity_poly.pdbx_seq_one_letter_code
_entity_poly.pdbx_strand_id
1 'polypeptide(L)'
;MRSLFGGESRKRGRTTLWKDKGFQAPQEIHELLKRLIACPNHGKEEVVYLCKDHDTTCCNKCAMTDHRKCEELKVLDDIVHDTKADCSELKAVLHDLQQHGESLLANERKHEELVSEIEIRALSSLKTIKHKLLDMYAQLEHKVLSAIADKKRVIGEKIKTNNEKARQFLNDIKQQSTYIEQVENVGTNEHVFLLQRQLEKNLVCRLKSTISELDNDRSKYSFKCVEDTSFDSLLIAVKNSLRIEDDVNETGSDTDNSNNKPYTARILQLQSTKDLN
;
A
#
# COMPACT_ATOMS: atom_id res chain seq x y z
N MET A 1 15.22 3.43 -31.82
CA MET A 1 13.87 3.18 -32.37
C MET A 1 13.62 1.68 -32.46
N ARG A 2 13.09 1.07 -31.39
CA ARG A 2 12.55 -0.30 -31.39
C ARG A 2 11.25 -0.25 -30.59
N SER A 3 10.12 -0.47 -31.27
CA SER A 3 8.81 -0.61 -30.66
C SER A 3 8.64 -2.03 -30.15
N LEU A 4 8.38 -2.15 -28.84
CA LEU A 4 8.01 -3.40 -28.20
C LEU A 4 6.92 -3.08 -27.17
N PHE A 5 5.67 -3.04 -27.62
CA PHE A 5 4.49 -3.19 -26.75
C PHE A 5 3.38 -3.87 -27.54
N GLY A 6 3.40 -5.19 -27.52
CA GLY A 6 2.23 -6.01 -27.84
C GLY A 6 1.28 -5.97 -26.66
N GLY A 7 0.15 -5.28 -26.80
CA GLY A 7 -0.94 -5.27 -25.83
C GLY A 7 -1.91 -6.41 -26.12
N GLU A 8 -1.71 -7.56 -25.50
CA GLU A 8 -2.71 -8.63 -25.46
C GLU A 8 -3.90 -8.19 -24.58
N SER A 9 -4.98 -7.79 -25.25
CA SER A 9 -6.27 -7.53 -24.62
C SER A 9 -6.91 -8.86 -24.20
N ARG A 10 -6.63 -9.31 -22.97
CA ARG A 10 -7.37 -10.40 -22.31
C ARG A 10 -8.80 -9.94 -22.00
N LYS A 11 -9.72 -10.21 -22.93
CA LYS A 11 -11.17 -10.18 -22.69
C LYS A 11 -11.48 -11.19 -21.59
N ARG A 12 -11.74 -10.74 -20.36
CA ARG A 12 -12.31 -11.59 -19.31
C ARG A 12 -13.69 -12.02 -19.76
N GLY A 13 -13.81 -13.30 -20.07
CA GLY A 13 -15.08 -13.94 -20.38
C GLY A 13 -16.03 -13.76 -19.20
N ARG A 14 -17.06 -12.94 -19.42
CA ARG A 14 -18.23 -12.86 -18.55
C ARG A 14 -18.99 -14.16 -18.75
N THR A 15 -18.72 -15.19 -17.94
CA THR A 15 -19.52 -16.42 -17.89
C THR A 15 -20.86 -16.09 -17.26
N THR A 16 -21.78 -15.53 -18.04
CA THR A 16 -23.21 -15.58 -17.73
C THR A 16 -23.69 -17.01 -17.96
N LEU A 17 -23.36 -17.91 -17.02
CA LEU A 17 -23.81 -19.31 -17.02
C LEU A 17 -24.90 -19.51 -15.94
N TRP A 18 -25.82 -18.56 -15.82
CA TRP A 18 -27.10 -18.75 -15.14
C TRP A 18 -28.14 -17.93 -15.90
N LYS A 19 -28.29 -18.20 -17.20
CA LYS A 19 -29.48 -17.78 -17.93
C LYS A 19 -30.58 -18.77 -17.57
N ASP A 20 -31.50 -18.32 -16.74
CA ASP A 20 -32.94 -18.46 -16.92
C ASP A 20 -33.36 -19.74 -17.66
N LYS A 21 -33.41 -20.86 -16.94
CA LYS A 21 -34.42 -21.86 -17.26
C LYS A 21 -35.68 -21.48 -16.50
N GLY A 22 -36.43 -20.56 -17.09
CA GLY A 22 -37.79 -20.27 -16.67
C GLY A 22 -38.60 -21.57 -16.67
N PHE A 23 -39.29 -21.82 -15.57
CA PHE A 23 -40.19 -22.95 -15.36
C PHE A 23 -41.28 -22.97 -16.46
N GLN A 24 -41.29 -23.97 -17.33
CA GLN A 24 -42.31 -24.13 -18.38
C GLN A 24 -43.48 -24.92 -17.81
N ALA A 25 -44.38 -24.19 -17.15
CA ALA A 25 -45.24 -24.71 -16.08
C ALA A 25 -46.27 -25.84 -16.38
N PRO A 26 -46.87 -26.04 -17.58
CA PRO A 26 -47.93 -27.07 -17.67
C PRO A 26 -47.44 -28.49 -18.02
N GLN A 27 -46.50 -28.64 -18.97
CA GLN A 27 -46.10 -29.97 -19.48
C GLN A 27 -45.10 -30.68 -18.57
N GLU A 28 -44.26 -29.92 -17.86
CA GLU A 28 -43.22 -30.48 -16.97
C GLU A 28 -43.79 -31.06 -15.68
N ILE A 29 -44.86 -30.45 -15.13
CA ILE A 29 -45.50 -30.93 -13.89
C ILE A 29 -46.18 -32.28 -14.13
N HIS A 30 -46.89 -32.46 -15.25
CA HIS A 30 -47.58 -33.71 -15.53
C HIS A 30 -46.61 -34.89 -15.69
N GLU A 31 -45.47 -34.67 -16.35
CA GLU A 31 -44.40 -35.68 -16.45
C GLU A 31 -43.69 -35.90 -15.12
N LEU A 32 -43.54 -34.87 -14.28
CA LEU A 32 -43.01 -35.02 -12.93
C LEU A 32 -43.94 -35.85 -12.03
N LEU A 33 -45.25 -35.57 -12.05
CA LEU A 33 -46.25 -36.34 -11.30
C LEU A 33 -46.25 -37.81 -11.72
N LYS A 34 -46.20 -38.11 -13.02
CA LYS A 34 -46.04 -39.49 -13.53
C LYS A 34 -44.80 -40.18 -13.01
N ARG A 35 -43.67 -39.48 -12.94
CA ARG A 35 -42.41 -40.04 -12.43
C ARG A 35 -42.45 -40.27 -10.92
N LEU A 36 -43.11 -39.40 -10.16
CA LEU A 36 -43.23 -39.52 -8.71
C LEU A 36 -44.02 -40.76 -8.29
N ILE A 37 -45.02 -41.16 -9.06
CA ILE A 37 -45.84 -42.34 -8.77
C ILE A 37 -45.28 -43.63 -9.38
N ALA A 38 -44.28 -43.56 -10.26
CA ALA A 38 -43.70 -44.74 -10.90
C ALA A 38 -42.57 -45.34 -10.04
N CYS A 39 -42.55 -46.67 -9.89
CA CYS A 39 -41.49 -47.32 -9.15
C CYS A 39 -40.15 -47.20 -9.91
N PRO A 40 -39.06 -46.74 -9.24
CA PRO A 40 -37.76 -46.57 -9.90
C PRO A 40 -37.19 -47.89 -10.41
N ASN A 41 -37.50 -49.01 -9.74
CA ASN A 41 -37.02 -50.35 -10.10
C ASN A 41 -37.96 -51.09 -11.06
N HIS A 42 -39.24 -50.70 -11.06
CA HIS A 42 -40.29 -51.36 -11.83
C HIS A 42 -41.14 -50.29 -12.54
N GLY A 43 -40.57 -49.59 -13.53
CA GLY A 43 -41.12 -48.35 -14.11
C GLY A 43 -42.51 -48.41 -14.78
N LYS A 44 -43.22 -49.53 -14.72
CA LYS A 44 -44.65 -49.67 -15.11
C LYS A 44 -45.59 -49.89 -13.91
N GLU A 45 -45.04 -50.09 -12.72
CA GLU A 45 -45.78 -50.32 -11.48
C GLU A 45 -45.84 -49.03 -10.68
N GLU A 46 -47.00 -48.76 -10.11
CA GLU A 46 -47.20 -47.62 -9.23
C GLU A 46 -46.65 -47.88 -7.83
N VAL A 47 -46.12 -46.83 -7.23
CA VAL A 47 -45.65 -46.79 -5.85
C VAL A 47 -46.86 -46.72 -4.93
N VAL A 48 -46.99 -47.70 -4.03
CA VAL A 48 -48.19 -47.87 -3.18
C VAL A 48 -47.85 -48.10 -1.71
N TYR A 49 -46.58 -48.36 -1.37
CA TYR A 49 -46.11 -48.56 0.00
C TYR A 49 -45.00 -47.57 0.38
N LEU A 50 -44.92 -47.23 1.67
CA LEU A 50 -43.76 -46.62 2.31
C LEU A 50 -43.12 -47.65 3.24
N CYS A 51 -41.85 -47.96 3.02
CA CYS A 51 -41.03 -48.74 3.95
C CYS A 51 -40.32 -47.78 4.90
N LYS A 52 -40.66 -47.79 6.19
CA LYS A 52 -40.03 -46.90 7.19
C LYS A 52 -38.64 -47.37 7.60
N ASP A 53 -38.39 -48.68 7.57
CA ASP A 53 -37.07 -49.24 7.88
C ASP A 53 -35.97 -48.69 6.97
N HIS A 54 -36.34 -48.30 5.74
CA HIS A 54 -35.44 -47.75 4.73
C HIS A 54 -35.79 -46.32 4.32
N ASP A 55 -36.79 -45.71 4.94
CA ASP A 55 -37.36 -44.40 4.59
C ASP A 55 -37.56 -44.18 3.07
N THR A 56 -38.16 -45.17 2.40
CA THR A 56 -38.31 -45.18 0.93
C THR A 56 -39.68 -45.68 0.49
N THR A 57 -40.19 -45.13 -0.60
CA THR A 57 -41.46 -45.55 -1.20
C THR A 57 -41.24 -46.64 -2.26
N CYS A 58 -42.09 -47.66 -2.30
CA CYS A 58 -41.92 -48.81 -3.19
C CYS A 58 -43.25 -49.34 -3.76
N CYS A 59 -43.17 -50.11 -4.87
CA CYS A 59 -44.33 -50.80 -5.43
C CYS A 59 -44.54 -52.19 -4.81
N ASN A 60 -45.65 -52.83 -5.17
CA ASN A 60 -46.01 -54.16 -4.68
C ASN A 60 -44.96 -55.25 -4.97
N LYS A 61 -44.24 -55.17 -6.10
CA LYS A 61 -43.15 -56.12 -6.41
C LYS A 61 -41.98 -55.97 -5.45
N CYS A 62 -41.51 -54.74 -5.23
CA CYS A 62 -40.46 -54.44 -4.27
C CYS A 62 -40.85 -54.83 -2.83
N ALA A 63 -42.11 -54.65 -2.46
CA ALA A 63 -42.63 -55.08 -1.16
C ALA A 63 -42.51 -56.61 -0.98
N MET A 64 -42.81 -57.40 -2.01
CA MET A 64 -42.75 -58.87 -1.95
C MET A 64 -41.35 -59.45 -2.13
N THR A 65 -40.39 -58.70 -2.68
CA THR A 65 -39.02 -59.16 -2.91
C THR A 65 -38.06 -58.56 -1.90
N ASP A 66 -37.75 -57.28 -2.05
CA ASP A 66 -36.61 -56.62 -1.42
C ASP A 66 -36.95 -56.15 -0.01
N HIS A 67 -38.21 -55.78 0.21
CA HIS A 67 -38.73 -55.34 1.50
C HIS A 67 -39.59 -56.39 2.20
N ARG A 68 -39.55 -57.66 1.76
CA ARG A 68 -40.38 -58.75 2.33
C ARG A 68 -40.15 -58.98 3.82
N LYS A 69 -38.94 -58.69 4.28
CA LYS A 69 -38.52 -58.86 5.68
C LYS A 69 -38.56 -57.57 6.49
N CYS A 70 -38.99 -56.46 5.89
CA CYS A 70 -39.19 -55.20 6.59
C CYS A 70 -40.40 -55.32 7.51
N GLU A 71 -40.28 -54.78 8.71
CA GLU A 71 -41.32 -54.84 9.74
C GLU A 71 -42.29 -53.67 9.61
N GLU A 72 -41.80 -52.51 9.16
CA GLU A 72 -42.59 -51.28 9.04
C GLU A 72 -42.88 -50.91 7.58
N LEU A 73 -43.71 -51.73 6.93
CA LEU A 73 -44.27 -51.42 5.61
C LEU A 73 -45.70 -50.91 5.76
N LYS A 74 -45.99 -49.69 5.27
CA LYS A 74 -47.29 -49.05 5.38
C LYS A 74 -47.83 -48.68 4.00
N VAL A 75 -49.15 -48.81 3.81
CA VAL A 75 -49.82 -48.40 2.57
C VAL A 75 -49.83 -46.87 2.52
N LEU A 76 -49.47 -46.29 1.38
CA LEU A 76 -49.40 -44.83 1.24
C LEU A 76 -50.74 -44.15 1.50
N ASP A 77 -51.85 -44.72 1.02
CA ASP A 77 -53.20 -44.19 1.24
C ASP A 77 -53.52 -44.01 2.74
N ASP A 78 -53.01 -44.92 3.59
CA ASP A 78 -53.22 -44.86 5.05
C ASP A 78 -52.38 -43.77 5.74
N ILE A 79 -51.32 -43.28 5.09
CA ILE A 79 -50.35 -42.31 5.65
C ILE A 79 -50.55 -40.90 5.09
N VAL A 80 -51.12 -40.77 3.88
CA VAL A 80 -51.24 -39.50 3.16
C VAL A 80 -52.22 -38.52 3.83
N HIS A 81 -52.99 -38.98 4.82
CA HIS A 81 -54.10 -38.23 5.43
C HIS A 81 -53.74 -36.91 6.15
N ASP A 82 -52.47 -36.61 6.45
CA ASP A 82 -52.03 -35.32 7.03
C ASP A 82 -50.88 -34.61 6.27
N THR A 83 -50.60 -35.02 5.03
CA THR A 83 -49.44 -34.53 4.23
C THR A 83 -49.46 -33.03 3.87
N LYS A 84 -50.59 -32.34 4.01
CA LYS A 84 -50.69 -30.90 3.73
C LYS A 84 -49.95 -30.04 4.76
N ALA A 85 -49.86 -30.49 6.01
CA ALA A 85 -49.12 -29.79 7.07
C ALA A 85 -47.60 -29.90 6.85
N ASP A 86 -47.11 -31.10 6.54
CA ASP A 86 -45.68 -31.39 6.30
C ASP A 86 -45.15 -30.64 5.06
N CYS A 87 -45.98 -30.54 4.01
CA CYS A 87 -45.66 -29.72 2.84
C CYS A 87 -45.60 -28.22 3.15
N SER A 88 -46.32 -27.74 4.17
CA SER A 88 -46.26 -26.34 4.60
C SER A 88 -44.96 -26.04 5.36
N GLU A 89 -44.53 -26.95 6.23
CA GLU A 89 -43.26 -26.84 6.96
C GLU A 89 -42.07 -26.89 5.99
N LEU A 90 -42.06 -27.85 5.05
CA LEU A 90 -41.01 -27.94 4.04
C LEU A 90 -40.93 -26.67 3.18
N LYS A 91 -42.07 -26.09 2.78
CA LYS A 91 -42.10 -24.81 2.05
C LYS A 91 -41.55 -23.66 2.88
N ALA A 92 -41.84 -23.62 4.18
CA ALA A 92 -41.27 -22.61 5.08
C ALA A 92 -39.75 -22.75 5.17
N VAL A 93 -39.23 -23.97 5.36
CA VAL A 93 -37.77 -24.23 5.37
C VAL A 93 -37.12 -23.84 4.05
N LEU A 94 -37.71 -24.21 2.91
CA LEU A 94 -37.18 -23.86 1.59
C LEU A 94 -37.17 -22.34 1.36
N HIS A 95 -38.21 -21.64 1.82
CA HIS A 95 -38.28 -20.18 1.75
C HIS A 95 -37.20 -19.53 2.64
N ASP A 96 -37.01 -20.01 3.87
CA ASP A 96 -35.99 -19.50 4.77
C ASP A 96 -34.57 -19.72 4.21
N LEU A 97 -34.32 -20.90 3.63
CA LEU A 97 -33.06 -21.20 2.95
C LEU A 97 -32.84 -20.30 1.73
N GLN A 98 -33.89 -20.02 0.96
CA GLN A 98 -33.82 -19.08 -0.16
C GLN A 98 -33.46 -17.67 0.33
N GLN A 99 -34.15 -17.16 1.35
CA GLN A 99 -33.86 -15.84 1.92
C GLN A 99 -32.43 -15.76 2.47
N HIS A 100 -31.96 -16.82 3.13
CA HIS A 100 -30.60 -16.90 3.62
C HIS A 100 -29.57 -16.88 2.47
N GLY A 101 -29.83 -17.64 1.41
CA GLY A 101 -29.00 -17.63 0.20
C GLY A 101 -28.94 -16.27 -0.48
N GLU A 102 -30.07 -15.58 -0.61
CA GLU A 102 -30.13 -14.22 -1.15
C GLU A 102 -29.37 -13.22 -0.27
N SER A 103 -29.50 -13.32 1.05
CA SER A 103 -28.75 -12.49 1.99
C SER A 103 -27.24 -12.74 1.92
N LEU A 104 -26.83 -13.99 1.77
CA LEU A 104 -25.41 -14.35 1.64
C LEU A 104 -24.84 -13.76 0.35
N LEU A 105 -25.54 -13.91 -0.77
CA LEU A 105 -25.14 -13.29 -2.05
C LEU A 105 -25.06 -11.76 -1.97
N ALA A 106 -25.99 -11.11 -1.27
CA ALA A 106 -25.97 -9.67 -1.08
C ALA A 106 -24.77 -9.24 -0.23
N ASN A 107 -24.43 -9.99 0.82
CA ASN A 107 -23.26 -9.71 1.66
C ASN A 107 -21.95 -9.92 0.89
N GLU A 108 -21.81 -11.01 0.14
CA GLU A 108 -20.63 -11.27 -0.69
C GLU A 108 -20.37 -10.12 -1.69
N ARG A 109 -21.43 -9.60 -2.33
CA ARG A 109 -21.30 -8.42 -3.21
C ARG A 109 -20.82 -7.18 -2.47
N LYS A 110 -21.35 -6.90 -1.27
CA LYS A 110 -20.87 -5.80 -0.44
C LYS A 110 -19.40 -5.97 -0.03
N HIS A 111 -18.99 -7.20 0.28
CA HIS A 111 -17.59 -7.50 0.57
C HIS A 111 -16.68 -7.25 -0.64
N GLU A 112 -17.09 -7.68 -1.84
CA GLU A 112 -16.36 -7.41 -3.08
C GLU A 112 -16.21 -5.90 -3.36
N GLU A 113 -17.28 -5.12 -3.15
CA GLU A 113 -17.27 -3.66 -3.26
C GLU A 113 -16.32 -3.03 -2.23
N LEU A 114 -16.40 -3.43 -0.96
CA LEU A 114 -15.52 -2.91 0.10
C LEU A 114 -14.05 -3.22 -0.17
N VAL A 115 -13.72 -4.44 -0.62
CA VAL A 115 -12.35 -4.81 -0.99
C VAL A 115 -11.85 -3.94 -2.14
N SER A 116 -12.69 -3.71 -3.15
CA SER A 116 -12.36 -2.83 -4.28
C SER A 116 -12.12 -1.39 -3.83
N GLU A 117 -12.95 -0.86 -2.93
CA GLU A 117 -12.77 0.48 -2.36
C GLU A 117 -11.49 0.61 -1.54
N ILE A 118 -11.16 -0.40 -0.73
CA ILE A 118 -9.91 -0.46 0.03
C ILE A 118 -8.71 -0.47 -0.92
N GLU A 119 -8.75 -1.26 -1.99
CA GLU A 119 -7.68 -1.29 -3.00
C GLU A 119 -7.49 0.09 -3.64
N ILE A 120 -8.57 0.73 -4.09
CA ILE A 120 -8.54 2.08 -4.70
C ILE A 120 -7.95 3.09 -3.71
N ARG A 121 -8.37 3.06 -2.44
CA ARG A 121 -7.90 3.96 -1.37
C ARG A 121 -6.43 3.72 -1.04
N ALA A 122 -5.99 2.47 -0.97
CA ALA A 122 -4.60 2.12 -0.73
C ALA A 122 -3.71 2.63 -1.88
N LEU A 123 -4.12 2.38 -3.13
CA LEU A 123 -3.39 2.84 -4.31
C LEU A 123 -3.32 4.37 -4.41
N SER A 124 -4.41 5.09 -4.09
CA SER A 124 -4.41 6.55 -4.09
C SER A 124 -3.52 7.13 -2.97
N SER A 125 -3.52 6.51 -1.80
CA SER A 125 -2.66 6.89 -0.67
C SER A 125 -1.19 6.67 -1.01
N LEU A 126 -0.83 5.52 -1.59
CA LEU A 126 0.53 5.23 -2.06
C LEU A 126 1.02 6.24 -3.11
N LYS A 127 0.15 6.60 -4.07
CA LYS A 127 0.46 7.65 -5.05
C LYS A 127 0.74 8.98 -4.37
N THR A 128 -0.10 9.39 -3.41
CA THR A 128 0.08 10.63 -2.66
C THR A 128 1.39 10.64 -1.88
N ILE A 129 1.70 9.57 -1.16
CA ILE A 129 2.96 9.42 -0.41
C ILE A 129 4.16 9.51 -1.36
N LYS A 130 4.12 8.81 -2.50
CA LYS A 130 5.18 8.88 -3.51
C LYS A 130 5.43 10.31 -4.00
N HIS A 131 4.36 11.05 -4.30
CA HIS A 131 4.50 12.44 -4.76
C HIS A 131 5.09 13.34 -3.68
N LYS A 132 4.64 13.20 -2.41
CA LYS A 132 5.21 13.96 -1.29
C LYS A 132 6.70 13.67 -1.10
N LEU A 133 7.10 12.41 -1.22
CA LEU A 133 8.51 12.02 -1.06
C LEU A 133 9.38 12.60 -2.17
N LEU A 134 8.91 12.58 -3.42
CA LEU A 134 9.60 13.21 -4.54
C LEU A 134 9.70 14.73 -4.39
N ASP A 135 8.65 15.38 -3.90
CA ASP A 135 8.65 16.83 -3.66
C ASP A 135 9.63 17.21 -2.56
N MET A 136 9.62 16.49 -1.43
CA MET A 136 10.59 16.68 -0.34
C MET A 136 12.03 16.48 -0.83
N TYR A 137 12.27 15.48 -1.67
CA TYR A 137 13.59 15.24 -2.27
C TYR A 137 14.03 16.41 -3.14
N ALA A 138 13.17 16.89 -4.03
CA ALA A 138 13.46 18.04 -4.90
C ALA A 138 13.74 19.33 -4.09
N GLN A 139 12.98 19.55 -3.02
CA GLN A 139 13.21 20.69 -2.12
C GLN A 139 14.55 20.60 -1.40
N LEU A 140 14.94 19.40 -0.95
CA LEU A 140 16.24 19.18 -0.31
C LEU A 140 17.38 19.41 -1.30
N GLU A 141 17.27 18.84 -2.50
CA GLU A 141 18.25 19.03 -3.58
C GLU A 141 18.43 20.51 -3.90
N HIS A 142 17.33 21.25 -4.07
CA HIS A 142 17.37 22.70 -4.31
C HIS A 142 18.05 23.46 -3.16
N LYS A 143 17.73 23.14 -1.90
CA LYS A 143 18.34 23.78 -0.73
C LYS A 143 19.85 23.56 -0.67
N VAL A 144 20.31 22.32 -0.91
CA VAL A 144 21.74 21.98 -0.92
C VAL A 144 22.46 22.72 -2.05
N LEU A 145 21.90 22.68 -3.27
CA LEU A 145 22.49 23.37 -4.42
C LEU A 145 22.55 24.89 -4.23
N SER A 146 21.49 25.49 -3.67
CA SER A 146 21.47 26.93 -3.34
C SER A 146 22.54 27.28 -2.31
N ALA A 147 22.67 26.49 -1.23
CA ALA A 147 23.68 26.73 -0.20
C ALA A 147 25.11 26.62 -0.75
N ILE A 148 25.37 25.64 -1.63
CA ILE A 148 26.65 25.51 -2.32
C ILE A 148 26.90 26.71 -3.23
N ALA A 149 25.91 27.15 -4.00
CA ALA A 149 26.03 28.31 -4.88
C ALA A 149 26.33 29.59 -4.09
N ASP A 150 25.66 29.80 -2.95
CA ASP A 150 25.90 30.94 -2.08
C ASP A 150 27.29 30.89 -1.43
N LYS A 151 27.71 29.74 -0.88
CA LYS A 151 29.08 29.56 -0.36
C LYS A 151 30.11 29.83 -1.46
N LYS A 152 29.91 29.31 -2.66
CA LYS A 152 30.78 29.53 -3.83
C LYS A 152 30.86 31.01 -4.19
N ARG A 153 29.74 31.73 -4.19
CA ARG A 153 29.68 33.17 -4.47
C ARG A 153 30.47 33.96 -3.44
N VAL A 154 30.21 33.75 -2.14
CA VAL A 154 30.89 34.47 -1.04
C VAL A 154 32.39 34.21 -1.05
N ILE A 155 32.80 32.96 -1.19
CA ILE A 155 34.23 32.60 -1.29
C ILE A 155 34.85 33.22 -2.54
N GLY A 156 34.15 33.16 -3.67
CA GLY A 156 34.62 33.73 -4.94
C GLY A 156 34.83 35.25 -4.88
N GLU A 157 33.90 35.99 -4.29
CA GLU A 157 34.03 37.43 -4.06
C GLU A 157 35.23 37.76 -3.17
N LYS A 158 35.40 37.02 -2.07
CA LYS A 158 36.53 37.21 -1.16
C LYS A 158 37.88 36.93 -1.84
N ILE A 159 37.98 35.86 -2.63
CA ILE A 159 39.16 35.54 -3.44
C ILE A 159 39.46 36.68 -4.43
N LYS A 160 38.44 37.24 -5.10
CA LYS A 160 38.62 38.37 -6.01
C LYS A 160 39.16 39.60 -5.27
N THR A 161 38.59 39.97 -4.14
CA THR A 161 39.06 41.10 -3.33
C THR A 161 40.51 40.89 -2.87
N ASN A 162 40.85 39.69 -2.40
CA ASN A 162 42.21 39.40 -1.94
C ASN A 162 43.22 39.41 -3.09
N ASN A 163 42.85 38.93 -4.29
CA ASN A 163 43.68 39.05 -5.48
C ASN A 163 43.93 40.52 -5.87
N GLU A 164 42.91 41.38 -5.77
CA GLU A 164 43.07 42.80 -6.08
C GLU A 164 44.01 43.48 -5.07
N LYS A 165 43.85 43.21 -3.77
CA LYS A 165 44.78 43.67 -2.73
C LYS A 165 46.22 43.22 -2.99
N ALA A 166 46.41 41.95 -3.34
CA ALA A 166 47.73 41.40 -3.66
C ALA A 166 48.36 42.04 -4.91
N ARG A 167 47.55 42.32 -5.94
CA ARG A 167 48.00 43.05 -7.14
C ARG A 167 48.41 44.48 -6.81
N GLN A 168 47.60 45.19 -6.04
CA GLN A 168 47.90 46.56 -5.63
C GLN A 168 49.19 46.60 -4.79
N PHE A 169 49.33 45.67 -3.85
CA PHE A 169 50.55 45.47 -3.07
C PHE A 169 51.80 45.25 -3.94
N LEU A 170 51.71 44.36 -4.94
CA LEU A 170 52.82 44.13 -5.88
C LEU A 170 53.14 45.35 -6.72
N ASN A 171 52.13 46.12 -7.13
CA ASN A 171 52.33 47.34 -7.91
C ASN A 171 53.02 48.42 -7.07
N ASP A 172 52.61 48.60 -5.81
CA ASP A 172 53.25 49.50 -4.86
C ASP A 172 54.74 49.14 -4.70
N ILE A 173 55.07 47.86 -4.48
CA ILE A 173 56.48 47.42 -4.38
C ILE A 173 57.26 47.77 -5.65
N LYS A 174 56.70 47.49 -6.84
CA LYS A 174 57.37 47.79 -8.11
C LYS A 174 57.63 49.29 -8.28
N GLN A 175 56.62 50.13 -8.01
CA GLN A 175 56.77 51.58 -8.09
C GLN A 175 57.85 52.11 -7.15
N GLN A 176 57.89 51.61 -5.92
CA GLN A 176 58.91 52.02 -4.95
C GLN A 176 60.31 51.52 -5.34
N SER A 177 60.42 50.30 -5.87
CA SER A 177 61.70 49.77 -6.39
C SER A 177 62.24 50.65 -7.52
N THR A 178 61.40 51.00 -8.50
CA THR A 178 61.80 51.89 -9.60
C THR A 178 62.17 53.29 -9.09
N TYR A 179 61.48 53.80 -8.07
CA TYR A 179 61.81 55.09 -7.48
C TYR A 179 63.17 55.08 -6.75
N ILE A 180 63.47 54.02 -6.00
CA ILE A 180 64.80 53.81 -5.39
C ILE A 180 65.88 53.80 -6.48
N GLU A 181 65.71 52.98 -7.52
CA GLU A 181 66.68 52.88 -8.63
C GLU A 181 66.94 54.24 -9.30
N GLN A 182 65.91 55.07 -9.48
CA GLN A 182 66.06 56.40 -10.04
C GLN A 182 66.87 57.34 -9.13
N VAL A 183 66.58 57.33 -7.83
CA VAL A 183 67.29 58.17 -6.85
C VAL A 183 68.73 57.70 -6.65
N GLU A 184 69.01 56.40 -6.72
CA GLU A 184 70.38 55.87 -6.71
C GLU A 184 71.18 56.30 -7.94
N ASN A 185 70.57 56.34 -9.12
CA ASN A 185 71.27 56.68 -10.37
C ASN A 185 71.48 58.19 -10.59
N VAL A 186 70.61 59.04 -10.06
CA VAL A 186 70.58 60.49 -10.36
C VAL A 186 70.79 61.36 -9.11
N GLY A 187 70.52 60.83 -7.92
CA GLY A 187 70.54 61.55 -6.66
C GLY A 187 71.93 61.72 -6.05
N THR A 188 71.98 62.41 -4.90
CA THR A 188 73.17 62.50 -4.05
C THR A 188 73.05 61.48 -2.93
N ASN A 189 74.16 61.19 -2.25
CA ASN A 189 74.16 60.24 -1.12
C ASN A 189 73.19 60.65 0.00
N GLU A 190 73.00 61.95 0.25
CA GLU A 190 72.01 62.43 1.21
C GLU A 190 70.57 62.10 0.77
N HIS A 191 70.25 62.23 -0.51
CA HIS A 191 68.93 61.89 -1.04
C HIS A 191 68.63 60.39 -0.90
N VAL A 192 69.59 59.52 -1.22
CA VAL A 192 69.47 58.06 -1.06
C VAL A 192 69.26 57.71 0.42
N PHE A 193 70.05 58.30 1.32
CA PHE A 193 69.94 58.05 2.77
C PHE A 193 68.58 58.47 3.33
N LEU A 194 68.07 59.65 2.96
CA LEU A 194 66.77 60.14 3.41
C LEU A 194 65.62 59.26 2.87
N LEU A 195 65.69 58.85 1.60
CA LEU A 195 64.71 57.97 0.99
C LEU A 195 64.67 56.60 1.67
N GLN A 196 65.84 55.99 1.91
CA GLN A 196 65.95 54.72 2.64
C GLN A 196 65.24 54.82 4.00
N ARG A 197 65.51 55.88 4.77
CA ARG A 197 64.92 56.08 6.10
C ARG A 197 63.40 56.23 6.04
N GLN A 198 62.90 56.92 5.02
CA GLN A 198 61.46 57.11 4.82
C GLN A 198 60.75 55.81 4.42
N LEU A 199 61.37 54.99 3.57
CA LEU A 199 60.83 53.71 3.13
C LEU A 199 60.87 52.65 4.23
N GLU A 200 61.95 52.58 5.00
CA GLU A 200 62.03 51.72 6.19
C GLU A 200 60.90 52.02 7.18
N LYS A 201 60.62 53.31 7.41
CA LYS A 201 59.64 53.73 8.42
C LYS A 201 58.19 53.53 7.96
N ASN A 202 57.88 53.85 6.70
CA ASN A 202 56.50 53.91 6.22
C ASN A 202 56.09 52.73 5.34
N LEU A 203 57.00 52.25 4.47
CA LEU A 203 56.67 51.23 3.48
C LEU A 203 56.82 49.83 4.07
N VAL A 204 57.94 49.52 4.71
CA VAL A 204 58.21 48.16 5.23
C VAL A 204 57.18 47.74 6.28
N CYS A 205 56.78 48.65 7.18
CA CYS A 205 55.76 48.34 8.20
C CYS A 205 54.38 48.08 7.59
N ARG A 206 53.97 48.90 6.61
CA ARG A 206 52.73 48.68 5.85
C ARG A 206 52.77 47.35 5.10
N LEU A 207 53.87 47.08 4.40
CA LEU A 207 54.00 45.88 3.57
C LEU A 207 53.94 44.60 4.42
N LYS A 208 54.61 44.58 5.58
CA LYS A 208 54.53 43.46 6.53
C LYS A 208 53.12 43.22 7.06
N SER A 209 52.38 44.30 7.32
CA SER A 209 50.99 44.21 7.80
C SER A 209 50.08 43.59 6.73
N THR A 210 50.19 44.05 5.48
CA THR A 210 49.40 43.52 4.36
C THR A 210 49.72 42.04 4.05
N ILE A 211 51.00 41.63 4.10
CA ILE A 211 51.38 40.21 3.96
C ILE A 211 50.71 39.37 5.07
N SER A 212 50.77 39.84 6.31
CA SER A 212 50.20 39.12 7.46
C SER A 212 48.67 38.98 7.33
N GLU A 213 47.98 40.01 6.84
CA GLU A 213 46.54 39.96 6.56
C GLU A 213 46.20 38.94 5.47
N LEU A 214 46.94 38.94 4.36
CA LEU A 214 46.73 38.01 3.25
C LEU A 214 47.03 36.56 3.65
N ASP A 215 48.08 36.31 4.43
CA ASP A 215 48.43 34.98 4.92
C ASP A 215 47.43 34.46 5.96
N ASN A 216 46.96 35.31 6.87
CA ASN A 216 45.90 34.96 7.81
C ASN A 216 44.61 34.59 7.08
N ASP A 217 44.21 35.37 6.07
CA ASP A 217 43.05 35.01 5.25
C ASP A 217 43.29 33.70 4.50
N ARG A 218 44.46 33.49 3.89
CA ARG A 218 44.79 32.23 3.19
C ARG A 218 44.71 31.00 4.09
N SER A 219 45.15 31.10 5.35
CA SER A 219 45.08 30.01 6.33
C SER A 219 43.64 29.61 6.69
N LYS A 220 42.69 30.56 6.68
CA LYS A 220 41.25 30.28 6.87
C LYS A 220 40.62 29.51 5.72
N TYR A 221 41.19 29.60 4.52
CA TYR A 221 40.68 28.97 3.31
C TYR A 221 41.53 27.81 2.82
N SER A 222 42.41 27.24 3.68
CA SER A 222 43.08 25.99 3.34
C SER A 222 41.98 24.96 3.08
N PHE A 223 41.75 24.69 1.79
CA PHE A 223 40.77 23.74 1.31
C PHE A 223 41.28 22.35 1.68
N LYS A 224 41.18 21.98 2.96
CA LYS A 224 40.95 20.58 3.29
C LYS A 224 39.65 20.29 2.57
N CYS A 225 39.71 19.43 1.55
CA CYS A 225 38.53 18.91 0.88
C CYS A 225 37.53 18.58 1.98
N VAL A 226 36.52 19.43 2.13
CA VAL A 226 35.71 19.44 3.33
C VAL A 226 34.84 18.20 3.20
N GLU A 227 35.22 17.12 3.88
CA GLU A 227 34.26 16.17 4.45
C GLU A 227 33.35 17.02 5.34
N ASP A 228 32.37 17.71 4.72
CA ASP A 228 31.51 18.64 5.41
C ASP A 228 30.64 17.77 6.29
N THR A 229 30.96 17.74 7.59
CA THR A 229 30.14 17.12 8.64
C THR A 229 28.71 17.68 8.64
N SER A 230 28.47 18.79 7.92
CA SER A 230 27.16 19.30 7.51
C SER A 230 26.37 18.33 6.63
N PHE A 231 27.01 17.53 5.78
CA PHE A 231 26.36 16.51 4.96
C PHE A 231 25.94 15.34 5.84
N ASP A 232 26.79 14.89 6.77
CA ASP A 232 26.43 13.86 7.77
C ASP A 232 25.28 14.32 8.67
N SER A 233 25.31 15.59 9.09
CA SER A 233 24.23 16.21 9.87
C SER A 233 22.91 16.29 9.09
N LEU A 234 22.97 16.59 7.79
CA LEU A 234 21.82 16.54 6.88
C LEU A 234 21.33 15.11 6.67
N LEU A 235 22.23 14.14 6.56
CA LEU A 235 21.90 12.71 6.41
C LEU A 235 21.22 12.16 7.67
N ILE A 236 21.65 12.59 8.85
CA ILE A 236 20.99 12.31 10.13
C ILE A 236 19.61 12.97 10.18
N ALA A 237 19.48 14.22 9.77
CA ALA A 237 18.19 14.92 9.74
C ALA A 237 17.19 14.27 8.78
N VAL A 238 17.65 13.80 7.62
CA VAL A 238 16.84 13.05 6.65
C VAL A 238 16.45 11.68 7.22
N LYS A 239 17.38 10.93 7.83
CA LYS A 239 17.07 9.66 8.52
C LYS A 239 16.02 9.83 9.63
N ASN A 240 16.11 10.91 10.40
CA ASN A 240 15.14 11.21 11.45
C ASN A 240 13.77 11.62 10.88
N SER A 241 13.75 12.32 9.74
CA SER A 241 12.50 12.70 9.06
C SER A 241 11.82 11.54 8.33
N LEU A 242 12.58 10.47 8.02
CA LEU A 242 12.09 9.24 7.40
C LEU A 242 11.71 8.16 8.41
N ARG A 243 12.00 8.35 9.70
CA ARG A 243 11.31 7.63 10.76
C ARG A 243 9.87 8.15 10.80
N ILE A 244 9.05 7.56 9.95
CA ILE A 244 7.61 7.54 10.11
C ILE A 244 7.41 6.99 11.52
N GLU A 245 7.00 7.84 12.46
CA GLU A 245 6.43 7.37 13.71
C GLU A 245 5.28 6.46 13.31
N ASP A 246 5.41 5.17 13.62
CA ASP A 246 4.31 4.21 13.59
C ASP A 246 3.31 4.61 14.69
N ASP A 247 2.71 5.79 14.57
CA ASP A 247 1.52 6.19 15.30
C ASP A 247 0.31 5.59 14.58
N VAL A 248 0.30 4.25 14.49
CA VAL A 248 -0.97 3.52 14.59
C VAL A 248 -1.24 3.41 16.07
N ASN A 249 -1.93 4.42 16.58
CA ASN A 249 -2.52 4.44 17.89
C ASN A 249 -3.49 3.25 17.99
N GLU A 250 -2.97 2.09 18.41
CA GLU A 250 -3.75 0.96 18.92
C GLU A 250 -4.37 1.36 20.26
N THR A 251 -5.35 2.25 20.20
CA THR A 251 -6.36 2.39 21.26
C THR A 251 -7.67 1.81 20.74
N GLY A 252 -7.67 0.49 20.59
CA GLY A 252 -8.88 -0.33 20.53
C GLY A 252 -8.87 -1.23 21.75
N SER A 253 -9.29 -0.66 22.87
CA SER A 253 -9.45 -1.32 24.15
C SER A 253 -10.14 -2.67 24.01
N ASP A 254 -9.48 -3.70 24.54
CA ASP A 254 -10.13 -4.88 25.08
C ASP A 254 -11.23 -4.44 26.05
N THR A 255 -12.47 -4.51 25.58
CA THR A 255 -13.60 -4.82 26.45
C THR A 255 -14.27 -6.04 25.88
N ASP A 256 -14.08 -7.13 26.61
CA ASP A 256 -14.88 -8.35 26.61
C ASP A 256 -16.34 -8.07 26.20
N ASN A 257 -16.77 -8.68 25.10
CA ASN A 257 -18.16 -9.10 24.98
C ASN A 257 -18.17 -10.52 24.41
N SER A 258 -18.02 -11.48 25.33
CA SER A 258 -18.27 -12.89 25.11
C SER A 258 -19.76 -13.08 24.76
N ASN A 259 -20.12 -13.04 23.49
CA ASN A 259 -21.37 -13.63 22.98
C ASN A 259 -21.30 -13.82 21.46
N ASN A 260 -20.41 -14.72 21.03
CA ASN A 260 -20.57 -15.36 19.73
C ASN A 260 -20.23 -16.84 19.87
N LYS A 261 -21.24 -17.63 20.26
CA LYS A 261 -21.18 -19.08 20.17
C LYS A 261 -21.14 -19.48 18.69
N PRO A 262 -20.29 -20.44 18.28
CA PRO A 262 -20.30 -20.95 16.92
C PRO A 262 -21.64 -21.65 16.62
N TYR A 263 -22.27 -21.22 15.52
CA TYR A 263 -23.48 -21.81 14.94
C TYR A 263 -23.15 -23.15 14.28
N THR A 264 -22.84 -24.17 15.07
CA THR A 264 -22.72 -25.56 14.60
C THR A 264 -23.44 -26.57 15.50
N ALA A 265 -24.24 -26.13 16.48
CA ALA A 265 -24.90 -27.01 17.45
C ALA A 265 -26.43 -26.87 17.52
N ARG A 266 -27.12 -26.65 16.39
CA ARG A 266 -28.60 -26.57 16.35
C ARG A 266 -29.28 -27.50 15.34
N ILE A 267 -28.58 -28.52 14.86
CA ILE A 267 -29.16 -29.64 14.12
C ILE A 267 -28.73 -30.92 14.83
N LEU A 268 -29.25 -31.16 16.05
CA LEU A 268 -29.23 -32.47 16.75
C LEU A 268 -30.04 -32.42 18.07
N GLN A 269 -31.14 -31.65 18.12
CA GLN A 269 -32.07 -31.64 19.27
C GLN A 269 -33.53 -31.83 18.85
N LEU A 270 -33.78 -32.81 17.97
CA LEU A 270 -35.13 -33.33 17.72
C LEU A 270 -35.28 -34.83 18.06
N GLN A 271 -34.45 -35.36 18.96
CA GLN A 271 -34.63 -36.69 19.53
C GLN A 271 -34.32 -36.67 21.03
N SER A 272 -35.21 -36.10 21.85
CA SER A 272 -35.37 -36.47 23.27
C SER A 272 -36.54 -35.69 23.90
N THR A 273 -37.77 -36.05 23.54
CA THR A 273 -38.95 -35.90 24.43
C THR A 273 -40.05 -36.84 23.95
N LYS A 274 -39.87 -38.14 24.18
CA LYS A 274 -40.98 -39.09 24.33
C LYS A 274 -40.54 -40.10 25.38
N ASP A 275 -40.78 -39.72 26.63
CA ASP A 275 -41.02 -40.61 27.75
C ASP A 275 -41.58 -39.73 28.88
N LEU A 276 -42.90 -39.79 29.05
CA LEU A 276 -43.67 -39.56 30.29
C LEU A 276 -45.17 -39.48 29.92
N ASN A 277 -45.78 -40.65 29.80
CA ASN A 277 -47.05 -41.03 30.43
C ASN A 277 -47.29 -42.52 30.21
#